data_AF-A0A916Z3J4-F1
#
_entry.id   AF-A0A916Z3J4-F1
#
_cell.length_a   1.000
_cell.length_b   1.000
_cell.length_c   1.000
_cell.angle_alpha   90.00
_cell.angle_beta   90.00
_cell.angle_gamma   90.00
#
_symmetry.space_group_name_H-M   'P 1'
#
loop_
_entity.id
_entity.type
_entity.pdbx_description
1 polymer ?
#
loop_
_entity_poly.entity_id
_entity_poly.type
_entity_poly.pdbx_seq_one_letter_code
_entity_poly.pdbx_strand_id
1 'polypeptide(L)'
;MRRIKWGIFTVLIGLLPFFARLIIYLTIKNVQPIYLLNEIDLTAFGLVLHVTNLNDLTENYIGEEKWKYSNIGLCILFVIVYAFFLSITYFAEIDTDGKYADRNSIKICSFVLSLVSLGYSYWLGGVISNDTSNVVPPVNTSNGYFFSKY
;
A
#
# COMPACT_ATOMS: atom_id res chain seq x y z
N MET A 1 11.97 -8.79 -12.65
CA MET A 1 11.90 -7.30 -12.58
C MET A 1 10.49 -6.74 -12.30
N ARG A 2 9.39 -7.48 -12.53
CA ARG A 2 8.02 -6.97 -12.31
C ARG A 2 7.65 -6.73 -10.84
N ARG A 3 8.12 -7.60 -9.94
CA ARG A 3 8.04 -7.47 -8.46
C ARG A 3 8.47 -6.10 -7.95
N ILE A 4 9.62 -5.66 -8.43
CA ILE A 4 10.29 -4.43 -8.01
C ILE A 4 9.56 -3.23 -8.60
N LYS A 5 9.13 -3.29 -9.87
CA LYS A 5 8.31 -2.23 -10.47
C LYS A 5 7.01 -2.01 -9.68
N TRP A 6 6.31 -3.10 -9.34
CA TRP A 6 5.06 -3.03 -8.60
C TRP A 6 5.25 -2.45 -7.19
N GLY A 7 6.17 -3.01 -6.40
CA GLY A 7 6.46 -2.50 -5.07
C GLY A 7 6.91 -1.03 -5.10
N ILE A 8 7.69 -0.62 -6.10
CA ILE A 8 8.13 0.77 -6.23
C ILE A 8 6.96 1.72 -6.50
N PHE A 9 6.06 1.42 -7.46
CA PHE A 9 4.94 2.32 -7.74
C PHE A 9 3.98 2.42 -6.55
N THR A 10 3.64 1.29 -5.94
CA THR A 10 2.71 1.25 -4.80
C THR A 10 3.29 1.92 -3.58
N VAL A 11 4.56 1.65 -3.25
CA VAL A 11 5.23 2.25 -2.10
C VAL A 11 5.46 3.74 -2.35
N LEU A 12 5.86 4.16 -3.56
CA LEU A 12 6.03 5.59 -3.88
C LEU A 12 4.72 6.37 -3.76
N ILE A 13 3.62 5.83 -4.28
CA ILE A 13 2.29 6.47 -4.19
C ILE A 13 1.82 6.51 -2.74
N GLY A 14 2.00 5.42 -1.98
CA GLY A 14 1.70 5.39 -0.56
C GLY A 14 2.51 6.40 0.25
N LEU A 15 3.77 6.64 -0.12
CA LEU A 15 4.68 7.56 0.58
C LEU A 15 4.47 9.04 0.20
N LEU A 16 3.58 9.33 -0.75
CA LEU A 16 3.24 10.68 -1.19
C LEU A 16 2.91 11.67 -0.05
N PRO A 17 2.07 11.34 0.96
CA PRO A 17 1.85 12.20 2.12
C PRO A 17 3.13 12.53 2.90
N PHE A 18 4.07 11.58 3.03
CA PHE A 18 5.36 11.84 3.69
C PHE A 18 6.23 12.79 2.88
N PHE A 19 6.25 12.66 1.54
CA PHE A 19 6.95 13.61 0.69
C PHE A 19 6.36 15.01 0.77
N ALA A 20 5.03 15.13 0.83
CA ALA A 20 4.35 16.41 1.02
C ALA A 20 4.77 17.07 2.34
N ARG A 21 4.78 16.32 3.46
CA ARG A 21 5.22 16.85 4.76
C ARG A 21 6.70 17.18 4.80
N LEU A 22 7.54 16.41 4.10
CA LEU A 22 8.96 16.70 3.99
C LEU A 22 9.21 18.04 3.29
N ILE A 23 8.49 18.32 2.19
CA ILE A 23 8.59 19.60 1.48
C ILE A 23 8.14 20.75 2.39
N ILE A 24 7.03 20.58 3.11
CA ILE A 24 6.53 21.58 4.08
C ILE A 24 7.57 21.85 5.18
N TYR A 25 8.15 20.80 5.76
CA TYR A 25 9.20 20.92 6.77
C TYR A 25 10.43 21.68 6.27
N LEU A 26 10.86 21.43 5.03
CA LEU A 26 12.00 22.13 4.43
C LEU A 26 11.69 23.60 4.09
N THR A 27 10.41 23.94 3.87
CA THR A 27 9.99 25.27 3.42
C THR A 27 9.62 26.20 4.60
N ILE A 28 9.08 25.65 5.70
CA ILE A 28 8.60 26.43 6.85
C ILE A 28 9.62 26.41 7.99
N LYS A 29 10.00 27.59 8.50
CA LYS A 29 10.86 27.72 9.69
C LYS A 29 10.08 27.39 10.97
N ASN A 30 10.75 26.72 11.93
CA ASN A 30 10.23 26.29 13.25
C ASN A 30 9.25 25.10 13.27
N VAL A 31 9.22 24.27 12.23
CA VAL A 31 8.48 23.00 12.29
C VAL A 31 9.28 21.99 13.12
N GLN A 32 8.63 21.37 14.11
CA GLN A 32 9.28 20.32 14.91
C GLN A 32 9.40 19.02 14.09
N PRO A 33 10.48 18.23 14.26
CA PRO A 33 10.67 16.96 13.55
C PRO A 33 9.52 15.96 13.74
N ILE A 34 8.79 16.06 14.85
CA ILE A 34 7.62 15.23 15.16
C ILE A 34 6.48 15.40 14.13
N TYR A 35 6.48 16.50 13.36
CA TYR A 35 5.52 16.78 12.30
C TYR A 35 5.69 15.86 11.07
N LEU A 36 6.92 15.35 10.84
CA LEU A 36 7.23 14.47 9.71
C LEU A 36 6.60 13.08 9.85
N LEU A 37 6.40 12.61 11.09
CA LEU A 37 5.82 11.30 11.40
C LEU A 37 4.49 11.49 12.10
N ASN A 38 3.48 11.81 11.30
CA ASN A 38 2.10 11.93 11.77
C ASN A 38 1.36 10.59 11.63
N GLU A 39 0.53 10.30 12.62
CA GLU A 39 -0.30 9.10 12.70
C GLU A 39 -1.22 8.96 11.49
N ILE A 40 -1.74 10.08 10.97
CA ILE A 40 -2.69 10.13 9.86
C ILE A 40 -1.99 9.66 8.58
N ASP A 41 -0.80 10.16 8.32
CA ASP A 41 -0.01 9.81 7.13
C ASP A 41 0.37 8.33 7.15
N LEU A 42 0.71 7.79 8.32
CA LEU A 42 0.99 6.36 8.49
C LEU A 42 -0.23 5.48 8.25
N THR A 43 -1.39 5.91 8.74
CA THR A 43 -2.65 5.19 8.58
C THR A 43 -3.11 5.24 7.12
N ALA A 44 -2.98 6.40 6.47
CA ALA A 44 -3.26 6.60 5.06
C ALA A 44 -2.33 5.76 4.17
N PHE A 45 -1.04 5.68 4.50
CA PHE A 45 -0.07 4.82 3.80
C PHE A 45 -0.53 3.35 3.78
N GLY A 46 -0.88 2.78 4.94
CA GLY A 46 -1.38 1.41 5.03
C GLY A 46 -2.67 1.19 4.25
N LEU A 47 -3.57 2.16 4.25
CA LEU A 47 -4.80 2.13 3.45
C LEU A 47 -4.50 2.08 1.95
N VAL A 48 -3.64 2.97 1.44
CA VAL A 48 -3.24 3.00 0.02
C VAL A 48 -2.60 1.68 -0.41
N LEU A 49 -1.80 1.08 0.49
CA LEU A 49 -1.16 -0.20 0.24
C LEU A 49 -2.18 -1.33 0.03
N HIS A 50 -3.19 -1.45 0.90
CA HIS A 50 -4.24 -2.46 0.74
C HIS A 50 -5.16 -2.21 -0.46
N VAL A 51 -5.46 -0.94 -0.78
CA VAL A 51 -6.24 -0.58 -1.98
C VAL A 51 -5.47 -0.97 -3.25
N THR A 52 -4.16 -0.73 -3.29
CA THR A 52 -3.35 -1.09 -4.46
C THR A 52 -3.18 -2.61 -4.60
N ASN A 53 -3.01 -3.33 -3.48
CA ASN A 53 -3.00 -4.79 -3.46
C ASN A 53 -4.32 -5.38 -4.00
N LEU A 54 -5.45 -4.77 -3.63
CA LEU A 54 -6.77 -5.16 -4.12
C LEU A 54 -6.88 -4.97 -5.64
N ASN A 55 -6.43 -3.83 -6.17
CA ASN A 55 -6.43 -3.57 -7.60
C ASN A 55 -5.58 -4.61 -8.35
N ASP A 56 -4.38 -4.90 -7.85
CA ASP A 56 -3.45 -5.83 -8.49
C ASP A 56 -3.94 -7.28 -8.47
N LEU A 57 -4.51 -7.73 -7.34
CA LEU A 57 -5.16 -9.03 -7.26
C LEU A 57 -6.31 -9.16 -8.25
N THR A 58 -7.05 -8.07 -8.48
CA THR A 58 -8.20 -8.09 -9.39
C THR A 58 -7.77 -8.13 -10.84
N GLU A 59 -6.80 -7.30 -11.22
CA GLU A 59 -6.42 -7.04 -12.62
C GLU A 59 -5.25 -7.92 -13.11
N ASN A 60 -4.27 -8.20 -12.26
CA ASN A 60 -3.00 -8.80 -12.67
C ASN A 60 -2.79 -10.24 -12.20
N TYR A 61 -3.58 -10.74 -11.24
CA TYR A 61 -3.47 -12.13 -10.79
C TYR A 61 -4.31 -13.09 -11.63
N ILE A 62 -3.64 -14.11 -12.19
CA ILE A 62 -4.18 -15.11 -13.14
C ILE A 62 -4.10 -16.55 -12.54
N GLY A 63 -3.72 -16.69 -11.26
CA GLY A 63 -3.61 -17.99 -10.59
C GLY A 63 -4.96 -18.52 -10.08
N GLU A 64 -4.93 -19.36 -9.04
CA GLU A 64 -6.13 -20.01 -8.49
C GLU A 64 -7.18 -19.00 -7.99
N GLU A 65 -8.42 -19.12 -8.49
CA GLU A 65 -9.52 -18.20 -8.14
C GLU A 65 -9.86 -18.21 -6.65
N LYS A 66 -9.85 -19.36 -5.98
CA LYS A 66 -10.13 -19.44 -4.53
C LYS A 66 -9.12 -18.64 -3.71
N TRP A 67 -7.84 -18.74 -4.06
CA TRP A 67 -6.78 -17.98 -3.42
C TRP A 67 -6.94 -16.48 -3.71
N LYS A 68 -7.26 -16.11 -4.95
CA LYS A 68 -7.57 -14.72 -5.34
C LYS A 68 -8.67 -14.11 -4.47
N TYR A 69 -9.83 -14.76 -4.40
CA TYR A 69 -10.98 -14.25 -3.66
C TYR A 69 -10.72 -14.17 -2.15
N SER A 70 -9.99 -15.12 -1.58
CA SER A 70 -9.59 -15.07 -0.16
C SER A 70 -8.71 -13.86 0.15
N ASN A 71 -7.72 -13.57 -0.70
CA ASN A 71 -6.82 -12.44 -0.49
C ASN A 71 -7.49 -11.09 -0.79
N ILE A 72 -8.42 -11.05 -1.77
CA ILE A 72 -9.27 -9.88 -2.03
C ILE A 72 -10.11 -9.55 -0.79
N GLY A 73 -10.78 -10.55 -0.20
CA GLY A 73 -11.59 -10.37 1.01
C GLY A 73 -10.76 -9.85 2.18
N LEU A 74 -9.54 -10.36 2.36
CA LEU A 74 -8.62 -9.89 3.39
C LEU A 74 -8.17 -8.44 3.14
N CYS A 75 -7.86 -8.06 1.89
CA CYS A 75 -7.53 -6.67 1.58
C CYS A 75 -8.68 -5.71 1.90
N ILE A 76 -9.92 -6.08 1.55
CA ILE A 76 -11.12 -5.29 1.88
C ILE A 76 -11.30 -5.16 3.39
N LEU A 77 -11.12 -6.25 4.15
CA LEU A 77 -11.19 -6.23 5.61
C LEU A 77 -10.18 -5.24 6.20
N PHE A 78 -8.94 -5.27 5.72
CA PHE A 78 -7.91 -4.33 6.18
C PHE A 78 -8.26 -2.89 5.81
N VAL A 79 -8.79 -2.61 4.61
CA VAL A 79 -9.24 -1.26 4.23
C VAL A 79 -10.29 -0.74 5.22
N ILE A 80 -11.25 -1.57 5.63
CA ILE A 80 -12.26 -1.20 6.62
C ILE A 80 -11.61 -0.88 7.97
N VAL A 81 -10.70 -1.74 8.45
CA VAL A 81 -9.97 -1.52 9.70
C VAL A 81 -9.17 -0.21 9.64
N TYR A 82 -8.44 0.04 8.54
CA TYR A 82 -7.69 1.28 8.36
C TYR A 82 -8.59 2.51 8.29
N ALA A 83 -9.80 2.41 7.72
CA ALA A 83 -10.76 3.50 7.72
C ALA A 83 -11.25 3.86 9.14
N PHE A 84 -11.49 2.86 10.00
CA PHE A 84 -11.79 3.08 11.42
C PHE A 84 -10.61 3.73 12.16
N PHE A 85 -9.40 3.21 11.95
CA PHE A 85 -8.20 3.81 12.52
C PHE A 85 -8.06 5.27 12.08
N LEU A 86 -8.24 5.57 10.79
CA LEU A 86 -8.15 6.92 10.27
C LEU A 86 -9.14 7.88 10.96
N SER A 87 -10.36 7.41 11.22
CA SER A 87 -11.35 8.19 11.98
C SER A 87 -10.91 8.47 13.42
N ILE A 88 -10.32 7.49 14.11
CA ILE A 88 -9.75 7.67 15.45
C ILE A 88 -8.59 8.67 15.40
N THR A 89 -7.75 8.59 14.37
CA THR A 89 -6.60 9.48 14.21
C THR A 89 -7.03 10.93 13.95
N TYR A 90 -8.06 11.15 13.13
CA TYR A 90 -8.65 12.49 12.95
C TYR A 90 -9.26 13.03 14.24
N PHE A 91 -9.96 12.18 15.00
CA PHE A 91 -10.50 12.57 16.29
C PHE A 91 -9.40 12.98 17.28
N ALA A 92 -8.28 12.25 17.30
CA ALA A 92 -7.12 12.56 18.12
C ALA A 92 -6.40 13.86 17.69
N GLU A 93 -6.51 14.25 16.41
CA GLU A 93 -5.97 15.52 15.94
C GLU A 93 -6.81 16.71 16.44
N ILE A 94 -8.14 16.55 16.47
CA ILE A 94 -9.10 17.54 16.99
C ILE A 94 -8.99 17.69 18.51
N ASP A 95 -8.69 16.61 19.24
CA ASP A 95 -8.41 16.65 20.68
C ASP A 95 -7.02 17.25 20.94
N THR A 96 -6.92 18.58 20.90
CA THR A 96 -5.69 19.33 21.18
C THR A 96 -5.25 19.28 22.64
N ASP A 97 -6.16 19.00 23.57
CA ASP A 97 -5.86 18.92 25.01
C ASP A 97 -5.32 17.55 25.43
N GLY A 98 -5.36 16.55 24.55
CA GLY A 98 -4.91 15.17 24.82
C GLY A 98 -5.64 14.52 26.00
N LYS A 99 -6.86 15.00 26.32
CA LYS A 99 -7.64 14.54 27.46
C LYS A 99 -8.26 13.17 27.24
N TYR A 100 -8.55 12.84 25.98
CA TYR A 100 -9.29 11.63 25.61
C TYR A 100 -8.47 10.69 24.73
N ALA A 101 -7.50 11.21 23.97
CA ALA A 101 -6.65 10.41 23.08
C ALA A 101 -5.16 10.58 23.38
N ASP A 102 -4.51 9.49 23.80
CA ASP A 102 -3.05 9.43 23.90
C ASP A 102 -2.42 9.28 22.50
N ARG A 103 -1.88 10.40 22.00
CA ARG A 103 -1.20 10.47 20.70
C ARG A 103 -0.03 9.49 20.59
N ASN A 104 0.68 9.21 21.69
CA ASN A 104 1.85 8.33 21.63
C ASN A 104 1.44 6.87 21.37
N SER A 105 0.34 6.43 21.99
CA SER A 105 -0.24 5.10 21.76
C SER A 105 -0.76 4.94 20.34
N ILE A 106 -1.40 5.97 19.77
CA ILE A 106 -1.90 5.95 18.39
C ILE A 106 -0.73 5.90 17.39
N LYS A 107 0.35 6.68 17.61
CA LYS A 107 1.58 6.61 16.80
C LYS A 107 2.14 5.22 16.72
N ILE A 108 2.34 4.58 17.87
CA ILE A 108 2.95 3.25 17.94
C ILE A 108 2.04 2.24 17.24
N CYS A 109 0.73 2.33 17.43
CA CYS A 109 -0.23 1.44 16.79
C CYS A 109 -0.20 1.60 15.26
N SER A 110 -0.32 2.82 14.75
CA SER A 110 -0.26 3.09 13.30
C SER A 110 1.09 2.71 12.69
N PHE A 111 2.19 2.87 13.44
CA PHE A 111 3.53 2.46 13.01
C PHE A 111 3.67 0.95 12.86
N VAL A 112 3.29 0.20 13.90
CA VAL A 112 3.32 -1.27 13.87
C VAL A 112 2.39 -1.79 12.78
N LEU A 113 1.17 -1.24 12.67
CA LEU A 113 0.18 -1.66 11.69
C LEU A 113 0.68 -1.42 10.25
N SER A 114 1.29 -0.25 9.99
CA SER A 114 1.91 0.08 8.71
C SER A 114 3.05 -0.89 8.34
N LEU A 115 3.93 -1.24 9.28
CA LEU A 115 5.00 -2.21 9.04
C LEU A 115 4.48 -3.60 8.72
N VAL A 116 3.46 -4.07 9.44
CA VAL A 116 2.81 -5.37 9.18
C VAL A 116 2.18 -5.37 7.78
N SER A 117 1.50 -4.28 7.41
CA SER A 117 0.88 -4.15 6.10
C SER A 117 1.90 -4.10 4.96
N LEU A 118 3.05 -3.44 5.17
CA LEU A 118 4.17 -3.44 4.23
C LEU A 118 4.73 -4.85 4.02
N GLY A 119 4.96 -5.58 5.12
CA GLY A 119 5.39 -6.98 5.04
C GLY A 119 4.40 -7.85 4.27
N TYR A 120 3.10 -7.69 4.54
CA TYR A 120 2.04 -8.41 3.84
C TYR A 120 2.00 -8.09 2.34
N SER A 121 2.04 -6.80 1.97
CA SER A 121 2.04 -6.37 0.57
C SER A 121 3.26 -6.88 -0.19
N TYR A 122 4.45 -6.85 0.44
CA TYR A 122 5.66 -7.38 -0.17
C TYR A 122 5.55 -8.88 -0.46
N TRP A 123 5.05 -9.65 0.51
CA TRP A 123 4.81 -11.08 0.34
C TRP A 123 3.81 -11.35 -0.79
N LEU A 124 2.68 -10.63 -0.79
CA LEU A 124 1.62 -10.79 -1.79
C LEU A 124 2.10 -10.47 -3.22
N GLY A 125 2.82 -9.36 -3.41
CA GLY A 125 3.38 -9.00 -4.71
C GLY A 125 4.43 -10.02 -5.20
N GLY A 126 5.13 -10.68 -4.27
CA GLY A 126 5.98 -11.83 -4.56
C GLY A 126 5.19 -12.99 -5.18
N VAL A 127 4.05 -13.36 -4.60
CA VAL A 127 3.20 -14.45 -5.11
C VAL A 127 2.63 -14.11 -6.49
N ILE A 128 1.96 -12.96 -6.62
CA ILE A 128 1.28 -12.55 -7.88
C ILE A 128 2.25 -12.54 -9.08
N SER A 129 3.47 -12.06 -8.84
CA SER A 129 4.49 -11.98 -9.88
C SER A 129 5.11 -13.33 -10.28
N ASN A 130 5.09 -14.35 -9.41
CA ASN A 130 5.53 -15.70 -9.76
C ASN A 130 4.51 -16.36 -10.70
N ASP A 131 3.23 -16.29 -10.34
CA ASP A 131 2.18 -17.02 -11.06
C ASP A 131 1.97 -16.47 -12.47
N THR A 132 2.12 -15.17 -12.64
CA THR A 132 2.08 -14.54 -13.95
C THR A 132 3.29 -14.81 -14.84
N SER A 133 4.48 -15.09 -14.29
CA SER A 133 5.63 -15.50 -15.10
C SER A 133 5.56 -16.95 -15.57
N ASN A 134 4.80 -17.80 -14.87
CA ASN A 134 4.66 -19.22 -15.20
C ASN A 134 3.65 -19.50 -16.33
N VAL A 135 2.85 -18.50 -16.72
CA VAL A 135 1.82 -18.63 -17.77
C VAL A 135 2.25 -18.01 -19.11
N VAL A 136 3.35 -17.23 -19.13
CA VAL A 136 3.96 -16.78 -20.40
C VAL A 136 4.91 -17.88 -20.86
N PRO A 137 4.59 -18.69 -21.89
CA PRO A 137 5.59 -19.59 -22.45
C PRO A 137 6.78 -18.75 -22.92
N PRO A 138 8.02 -19.27 -22.88
CA PRO A 138 9.15 -18.58 -23.47
C PRO A 138 8.76 -18.24 -24.91
N VAL A 139 8.72 -16.94 -25.25
CA VAL A 139 8.56 -16.50 -26.63
C VAL A 139 9.71 -17.11 -27.38
N ASN A 140 9.42 -18.17 -28.14
CA ASN A 140 10.38 -18.80 -29.02
C ASN A 140 10.62 -17.80 -30.14
N THR A 141 11.69 -17.01 -30.03
CA THR A 141 12.12 -16.04 -31.07
C THR A 141 12.78 -16.77 -32.24
N SER A 142 12.08 -17.76 -32.80
CA SER A 142 12.46 -18.40 -34.06
C SER A 142 11.19 -18.63 -34.89
N ASN A 143 11.14 -17.97 -36.05
CA ASN A 143 10.10 -18.03 -37.09
C ASN A 143 8.90 -17.13 -36.76
N GLY A 144 8.51 -16.15 -37.54
CA GLY A 144 8.70 -15.89 -38.96
C GLY A 144 7.44 -15.16 -39.40
N TYR A 145 7.60 -14.09 -40.17
CA TYR A 145 6.55 -13.28 -40.76
C TYR A 145 5.32 -14.11 -41.20
N PHE A 146 4.12 -13.77 -40.74
CA PHE A 146 2.90 -14.04 -41.51
C PHE A 146 1.79 -13.03 -41.17
N PHE A 147 1.59 -12.09 -42.08
CA PHE A 147 0.33 -11.39 -42.30
C PHE A 147 -0.81 -12.40 -42.51
N SER A 148 -2.02 -12.13 -42.02
CA SER A 148 -3.25 -12.14 -42.83
C SER A 148 -4.51 -11.97 -41.97
N LYS A 149 -5.37 -11.05 -42.44
CA LYS A 149 -6.85 -11.00 -42.39
C LYS A 149 -7.53 -12.12 -41.60
N TYR A 150 -8.52 -11.80 -40.77
CA TYR A 150 -9.88 -11.37 -41.12
C TYR A 150 -10.45 -10.48 -40.02
#